data_AF-G0N3X7-F1
#
_entry.id   AF-G0N3X7-F1
#
_cell.length_a   1.000
_cell.length_b   1.000
_cell.length_c   1.000
_cell.angle_alpha   90.00
_cell.angle_beta   90.00
_cell.angle_gamma   90.00
#
_symmetry.space_group_name_H-M   'P 1'
#
loop_
_entity.id
_entity.type
_entity.pdbx_description
1 polymer ?
#
loop_
_entity_poly.entity_id
_entity_poly.type
_entity_poly.pdbx_seq_one_letter_code
_entity_poly.pdbx_strand_id
1 'polypeptide(L)'
;MKTCKSLSTKDLKLTIPFHRLPLLVQVQTIQTMGPKDWINLAMTSKRNERVVKIARLKTGHFSVDICHAACIKLSSFKLTLFYDKHYARTKKTWGMMTRENMKSWLNEPSNSMIENAGILFQKMQNIFVIPKNLEISYCTDIKNKKRAATIEELLSNPVMENWKKLSIYGKKISSEDLKMIMNTATSKRTFESKVGEMPLDFEHENAFKFWIQDYHDARWVKIEDLYGLRNLVHVVLRRNLFTHEQLKSFVNYWVNSDVDMFGWIQIQRIVRLDFENVVDGLIGLQGSDLNSRLFLTLSESPKKRRKTMLSIDYNVRHKSLLLMAWDINKKYTPSKNEEENKKFENVGMVLTLLHKKKKLEDLREVASEEARMEMNENINCLIAALSEFNVIFMNGKVTHQLF
;
A
#
# COMPACT_ATOMS: atom_id res chain seq x y z
N MET A 1 -49.93 -69.46 5.29
CA MET A 1 -49.08 -68.54 4.52
C MET A 1 -49.95 -67.45 3.91
N LYS A 2 -50.01 -66.28 4.54
CA LYS A 2 -50.55 -65.04 3.96
C LYS A 2 -49.49 -63.96 4.18
N THR A 3 -49.09 -63.35 3.08
CA THR A 3 -47.95 -62.46 2.91
C THR A 3 -48.10 -61.16 3.70
N CYS A 4 -47.10 -60.87 4.53
CA CYS A 4 -46.91 -59.57 5.15
C CYS A 4 -46.48 -58.59 4.05
N LYS A 5 -47.32 -57.59 3.74
CA LYS A 5 -46.95 -56.50 2.82
C LYS A 5 -45.85 -55.68 3.48
N SER A 6 -44.66 -55.67 2.89
CA SER A 6 -43.59 -54.73 3.23
C SER A 6 -44.06 -53.31 2.95
N LEU A 7 -44.13 -52.49 3.99
CA LEU A 7 -44.27 -51.04 3.85
C LEU A 7 -42.95 -50.50 3.31
N SER A 8 -42.99 -50.05 2.06
CA SER A 8 -41.93 -49.29 1.40
C SER A 8 -41.59 -48.05 2.24
N THR A 9 -40.35 -47.97 2.70
CA THR A 9 -39.71 -46.76 3.21
C THR A 9 -39.58 -45.75 2.08
N LYS A 10 -40.64 -44.99 1.82
CA LYS A 10 -40.51 -43.70 1.15
C LYS A 10 -39.79 -42.77 2.12
N ASP A 11 -38.57 -42.38 1.78
CA ASP A 11 -37.85 -41.30 2.45
C ASP A 11 -38.73 -40.05 2.51
N LEU A 12 -39.39 -39.83 3.65
CA LEU A 12 -40.09 -38.61 3.97
C LEU A 12 -39.03 -37.51 4.11
N LYS A 13 -38.73 -36.81 3.01
CA LYS A 13 -38.04 -35.52 3.06
C LYS A 13 -38.95 -34.51 3.76
N LEU A 14 -38.84 -34.47 5.08
CA LEU A 14 -39.53 -33.50 5.91
C LEU A 14 -38.86 -32.13 5.69
N THR A 15 -39.47 -31.28 4.86
CA THR A 15 -38.98 -29.92 4.62
C THR A 15 -39.54 -29.00 5.70
N ILE A 16 -38.74 -28.67 6.71
CA ILE A 16 -39.12 -27.67 7.72
C ILE A 16 -38.85 -26.28 7.14
N PRO A 17 -39.85 -25.37 7.08
CA PRO A 17 -39.63 -24.01 6.60
C PRO A 17 -38.62 -23.28 7.49
N PHE A 18 -37.63 -22.61 6.89
CA PHE A 18 -36.57 -21.90 7.60
C PHE A 18 -37.09 -20.96 8.70
N HIS A 19 -38.19 -20.25 8.44
CA HIS A 19 -38.79 -19.30 9.38
C HIS A 19 -39.49 -19.94 10.59
N ARG A 20 -39.71 -21.26 10.58
CA ARG A 20 -40.27 -22.04 11.69
C ARG A 20 -39.18 -22.62 12.61
N LEU A 21 -37.92 -22.56 12.20
CA LEU A 21 -36.80 -23.00 13.03
C LEU A 21 -36.59 -22.03 14.21
N PRO A 22 -36.08 -22.50 15.36
CA PRO A 22 -35.61 -21.61 16.41
C PRO A 22 -34.52 -20.66 15.90
N LEU A 23 -34.45 -19.43 16.41
CA LEU A 23 -33.51 -18.41 15.92
C LEU A 23 -32.04 -18.89 15.93
N LEU A 24 -31.64 -19.62 16.98
CA LEU A 24 -30.30 -20.18 17.08
C LEU A 24 -29.98 -21.14 15.92
N VAL A 25 -30.95 -22.01 15.58
CA VAL A 25 -30.82 -22.96 14.46
C VAL A 25 -30.80 -22.22 13.12
N GLN A 26 -31.59 -21.15 12.99
CA GLN A 26 -31.56 -20.30 11.79
C GLN A 26 -30.17 -19.67 11.60
N VAL A 27 -29.57 -19.12 12.67
CA VAL A 27 -28.23 -18.53 12.64
C VAL A 27 -27.17 -19.57 12.29
N GLN A 28 -27.19 -20.74 12.93
CA GLN A 28 -26.25 -21.83 12.63
C GLN A 28 -26.37 -22.29 11.17
N THR A 29 -27.60 -22.44 10.68
CA THR A 29 -27.88 -22.81 9.29
C THR A 29 -27.32 -21.77 8.31
N ILE A 30 -27.46 -20.48 8.62
CA ILE A 30 -26.83 -19.42 7.82
C ILE A 30 -25.32 -19.54 7.85
N GLN A 31 -24.70 -19.82 8.99
CA GLN A 31 -23.25 -19.95 9.10
C GLN A 31 -22.67 -21.11 8.29
N THR A 32 -23.47 -22.14 7.97
CA THR A 32 -23.06 -23.24 7.08
C THR A 32 -23.30 -22.99 5.59
N MET A 33 -24.06 -21.94 5.24
CA MET A 33 -24.38 -21.60 3.85
C MET A 33 -23.19 -20.95 3.11
N GLY A 34 -23.26 -20.95 1.77
CA GLY A 34 -22.31 -20.24 0.93
C GLY A 34 -22.61 -18.74 0.82
N PRO A 35 -21.63 -17.91 0.41
CA PRO A 35 -21.80 -16.45 0.27
C PRO A 35 -22.93 -16.00 -0.64
N LYS A 36 -23.19 -16.73 -1.74
CA LYS A 36 -24.32 -16.45 -2.62
C LYS A 36 -25.66 -16.70 -1.93
N ASP A 37 -25.73 -17.77 -1.15
CA ASP A 37 -26.96 -18.17 -0.46
C ASP A 37 -27.32 -17.17 0.63
N TRP A 38 -26.33 -16.59 1.33
CA TRP A 38 -26.55 -15.49 2.27
C TRP A 38 -27.24 -14.30 1.61
N ILE A 39 -26.74 -13.89 0.43
CA ILE A 39 -27.29 -12.77 -0.33
C ILE A 39 -28.69 -13.10 -0.87
N ASN A 40 -28.86 -14.28 -1.47
CA ASN A 40 -30.16 -14.76 -1.94
C ASN A 40 -31.19 -14.82 -0.82
N LEU A 41 -30.82 -15.35 0.35
CA LEU A 41 -31.69 -15.43 1.51
C LEU A 41 -32.06 -14.02 2.01
N ALA A 42 -31.10 -13.10 2.12
CA ALA A 42 -31.36 -11.72 2.51
C ALA A 42 -32.32 -11.00 1.53
N MET A 43 -32.23 -11.30 0.24
CA MET A 43 -33.10 -10.71 -0.79
C MET A 43 -34.55 -11.20 -0.74
N THR A 44 -34.84 -12.33 -0.08
CA THR A 44 -36.19 -12.92 -0.07
C THR A 44 -37.19 -12.19 0.82
N SER A 45 -36.74 -11.58 1.93
CA SER A 45 -37.60 -10.77 2.81
C SER A 45 -36.79 -9.95 3.82
N LYS A 46 -37.36 -8.85 4.32
CA LYS A 46 -36.79 -8.06 5.42
C LYS A 46 -36.54 -8.89 6.69
N ARG A 47 -37.36 -9.92 6.93
CA ARG A 47 -37.17 -10.84 8.07
C ARG A 47 -35.89 -11.64 7.89
N ASN A 48 -35.68 -12.24 6.72
CA ASN A 48 -34.48 -13.03 6.45
C ASN A 48 -33.22 -12.17 6.41
N GLU A 49 -33.28 -10.95 5.88
CA GLU A 49 -32.18 -9.97 5.96
C GLU A 49 -31.72 -9.74 7.41
N ARG A 50 -32.67 -9.58 8.34
CA ARG A 50 -32.35 -9.41 9.78
C ARG A 50 -31.67 -10.65 10.37
N VAL A 51 -32.12 -11.85 10.00
CA VAL A 51 -31.52 -13.10 10.51
C VAL A 51 -30.09 -13.27 9.98
N VAL A 52 -29.86 -12.96 8.69
CA VAL A 52 -28.50 -12.95 8.09
C VAL A 52 -27.60 -11.95 8.82
N LYS A 53 -28.10 -10.74 9.11
CA LYS A 53 -27.37 -9.74 9.89
C LYS A 53 -26.99 -10.24 11.29
N ILE A 54 -27.91 -10.91 11.99
CA ILE A 54 -27.68 -11.49 13.33
C ILE A 54 -26.62 -12.59 13.29
N ALA A 55 -26.46 -13.30 12.16
CA ALA A 55 -25.41 -14.30 12.01
C ALA A 55 -23.98 -13.70 12.02
N ARG A 56 -23.85 -12.37 11.96
CA ARG A 56 -22.59 -11.61 12.10
C ARG A 56 -21.47 -12.15 11.20
N LEU A 57 -21.82 -12.44 9.95
CA LEU A 57 -20.91 -12.96 8.95
C LEU A 57 -19.78 -11.95 8.71
N LYS A 58 -18.57 -12.32 9.15
CA LYS A 58 -17.37 -11.51 8.99
C LYS A 58 -16.81 -11.69 7.60
N THR A 59 -16.37 -10.59 7.04
CA THR A 59 -15.77 -10.51 5.72
C THR A 59 -14.56 -9.60 5.83
N GLY A 60 -13.53 -9.90 5.05
CA GLY A 60 -12.35 -9.07 5.00
C GLY A 60 -12.59 -7.88 4.07
N HIS A 61 -12.04 -8.00 2.88
CA HIS A 61 -11.81 -6.87 1.99
C HIS A 61 -12.89 -6.73 0.91
N PHE A 62 -13.39 -5.49 0.73
CA PHE A 62 -14.30 -5.10 -0.34
C PHE A 62 -13.60 -4.14 -1.28
N SER A 63 -13.76 -4.38 -2.58
CA SER A 63 -13.41 -3.40 -3.60
C SER A 63 -14.61 -3.15 -4.51
N VAL A 64 -14.90 -1.87 -4.75
CA VAL A 64 -15.89 -1.40 -5.70
C VAL A 64 -15.15 -1.01 -6.96
N ASP A 65 -15.43 -1.69 -8.06
CA ASP A 65 -14.84 -1.40 -9.37
C ASP A 65 -15.87 -0.67 -10.23
N ILE A 66 -15.58 0.57 -10.59
CA ILE A 66 -16.37 1.44 -11.48
C ILE A 66 -15.67 1.42 -12.84
N CYS A 67 -16.14 0.54 -13.72
CA CYS A 67 -15.55 0.32 -15.04
C CYS A 67 -16.55 -0.34 -15.98
N HIS A 68 -16.11 -0.76 -17.17
CA HIS A 68 -17.01 -1.43 -18.10
C HIS A 68 -17.66 -2.70 -17.51
N ALA A 69 -16.98 -3.42 -16.61
CA ALA A 69 -17.53 -4.58 -15.91
C ALA A 69 -17.75 -4.22 -14.43
N ALA A 70 -18.60 -3.22 -14.18
CA ALA A 70 -18.79 -2.62 -12.88
C ALA A 70 -19.26 -3.65 -11.84
N CYS A 71 -18.49 -3.80 -10.76
CA CYS A 71 -18.74 -4.85 -9.78
C CYS A 71 -18.23 -4.54 -8.38
N ILE A 72 -18.75 -5.27 -7.39
CA ILE A 72 -18.18 -5.35 -6.05
C ILE A 72 -17.51 -6.71 -5.90
N LYS A 73 -16.23 -6.71 -5.51
CA LYS A 73 -15.46 -7.94 -5.24
C LYS A 73 -15.36 -8.17 -3.73
N LEU A 74 -15.77 -9.35 -3.31
CA LEU A 74 -15.68 -9.85 -1.94
C LEU A 74 -14.58 -10.91 -1.89
N SER A 75 -13.33 -10.48 -1.70
CA SER A 75 -12.16 -11.34 -1.85
C SER A 75 -12.15 -12.51 -0.87
N SER A 76 -12.56 -12.27 0.38
CA SER A 76 -12.66 -13.32 1.42
C SER A 76 -13.67 -14.42 1.07
N PHE A 77 -14.68 -14.08 0.28
CA PHE A 77 -15.74 -14.99 -0.13
C PHE A 77 -15.55 -15.53 -1.55
N LYS A 78 -14.50 -15.08 -2.25
CA LYS A 78 -14.28 -15.37 -3.67
C LYS A 78 -15.56 -15.13 -4.49
N LEU A 79 -16.23 -14.00 -4.26
CA LEU A 79 -17.51 -13.66 -4.89
C LEU A 79 -17.42 -12.30 -5.59
N THR A 80 -17.97 -12.22 -6.80
CA THR A 80 -18.12 -10.96 -7.56
C THR A 80 -19.59 -10.65 -7.79
N LEU A 81 -20.00 -9.43 -7.47
CA LEU A 81 -21.36 -8.92 -7.66
C LEU A 81 -21.36 -7.86 -8.76
N PHE A 82 -21.88 -8.17 -9.94
CA PHE A 82 -21.99 -7.21 -11.04
C PHE A 82 -23.26 -6.39 -10.87
N TYR A 83 -23.13 -5.08 -10.81
CA TYR A 83 -24.26 -4.15 -10.61
C TYR A 83 -24.60 -3.36 -11.87
N ASP A 84 -23.90 -3.61 -12.97
CA ASP A 84 -24.25 -3.12 -14.31
C ASP A 84 -24.44 -4.28 -15.30
N LYS A 85 -24.93 -3.98 -16.50
CA LYS A 85 -25.33 -4.95 -17.54
C LYS A 85 -24.15 -5.74 -18.11
N HIS A 86 -22.97 -5.13 -18.12
CA HIS A 86 -21.76 -5.74 -18.64
C HIS A 86 -21.03 -6.47 -17.51
N TYR A 87 -20.66 -7.72 -17.76
CA TYR A 87 -19.88 -8.53 -16.84
C TYR A 87 -18.69 -9.16 -17.57
N ALA A 88 -17.56 -9.23 -16.87
CA ALA A 88 -16.37 -9.89 -17.35
C ALA A 88 -16.28 -11.32 -16.80
N ARG A 89 -15.54 -12.19 -17.49
CA ARG A 89 -15.26 -13.54 -16.97
C ARG A 89 -14.47 -13.40 -15.66
N THR A 90 -15.03 -13.91 -14.57
CA THR A 90 -14.35 -13.96 -13.28
C THR A 90 -13.25 -15.02 -13.28
N LYS A 91 -12.39 -15.01 -12.25
CA LYS A 91 -11.49 -16.14 -12.00
C LYS A 91 -12.33 -17.42 -11.90
N LYS A 92 -11.90 -18.52 -12.53
CA LYS A 92 -12.67 -19.79 -12.58
C LYS A 92 -13.13 -20.30 -11.20
N THR A 93 -12.42 -19.92 -10.13
CA THR A 93 -12.71 -20.32 -8.75
C THR A 93 -13.65 -19.38 -7.99
N TRP A 94 -14.11 -18.30 -8.61
CA TRP A 94 -14.95 -17.28 -7.96
C TRP A 94 -16.41 -17.45 -8.34
N GLY A 95 -17.27 -17.34 -7.33
CA GLY A 95 -18.70 -17.14 -7.55
C GLY A 95 -18.98 -15.80 -8.23
N MET A 96 -20.08 -15.76 -8.97
CA MET A 96 -20.62 -14.57 -9.61
C MET A 96 -22.11 -14.42 -9.30
N MET A 97 -22.56 -13.18 -9.09
CA MET A 97 -23.97 -12.78 -9.15
C MET A 97 -24.09 -11.59 -10.11
N THR A 98 -25.07 -11.65 -10.99
CA THR A 98 -25.36 -10.58 -11.96
C THR A 98 -26.39 -9.61 -11.42
N ARG A 99 -26.57 -8.48 -12.10
CA ARG A 99 -27.63 -7.52 -11.80
C ARG A 99 -29.01 -8.17 -11.76
N GLU A 100 -29.28 -9.10 -12.68
CA GLU A 100 -30.56 -9.84 -12.73
C GLU A 100 -30.77 -10.72 -11.50
N ASN A 101 -29.71 -11.35 -10.98
CA ASN A 101 -29.80 -12.10 -9.72
C ASN A 101 -30.15 -11.18 -8.54
N MET A 102 -29.76 -9.91 -8.62
CA MET A 102 -29.92 -8.91 -7.57
C MET A 102 -31.00 -7.86 -7.91
N LYS A 103 -31.94 -8.18 -8.81
CA LYS A 103 -32.93 -7.22 -9.30
C LYS A 103 -33.69 -6.54 -8.14
N SER A 104 -34.10 -7.29 -7.13
CA SER A 104 -34.84 -6.77 -5.96
C SER A 104 -34.11 -5.65 -5.20
N TRP A 105 -32.79 -5.54 -5.36
CA TRP A 105 -31.99 -4.44 -4.80
C TRP A 105 -31.61 -3.37 -5.83
N LEU A 106 -31.59 -3.68 -7.13
CA LEU A 106 -31.10 -2.81 -8.22
C LEU A 106 -32.18 -2.48 -9.28
N ASN A 107 -33.44 -2.47 -8.86
CA ASN A 107 -34.63 -2.43 -9.73
C ASN A 107 -34.80 -1.11 -10.50
N GLU A 108 -34.12 -0.03 -10.13
CA GLU A 108 -34.31 1.28 -10.77
C GLU A 108 -33.51 1.41 -12.07
N PRO A 109 -34.18 1.58 -13.23
CA PRO A 109 -33.51 1.68 -14.52
C PRO A 109 -32.79 3.00 -14.73
N SER A 110 -33.13 4.05 -13.98
CA SER A 110 -32.54 5.40 -14.05
C SER A 110 -31.17 5.48 -13.37
N ASN A 111 -30.90 4.60 -12.40
CA ASN A 111 -29.71 4.71 -11.57
C ASN A 111 -28.42 4.70 -12.39
N SER A 112 -27.51 5.57 -11.99
CA SER A 112 -26.14 5.60 -12.48
C SER A 112 -25.35 4.36 -12.00
N MET A 113 -24.17 4.19 -12.56
CA MET A 113 -23.24 3.14 -12.11
C MET A 113 -22.82 3.35 -10.65
N ILE A 114 -22.58 4.61 -10.24
CA ILE A 114 -22.16 4.96 -8.87
C ILE A 114 -23.31 4.79 -7.88
N GLU A 115 -24.52 5.15 -8.25
CA GLU A 115 -25.71 4.94 -7.41
C GLU A 115 -25.97 3.44 -7.18
N ASN A 116 -25.89 2.62 -8.24
CA ASN A 116 -26.01 1.18 -8.11
C ASN A 116 -24.92 0.58 -7.22
N ALA A 117 -23.68 1.07 -7.35
CA ALA A 117 -22.59 0.68 -6.46
C ALA A 117 -22.87 1.08 -5.00
N GLY A 118 -23.37 2.29 -4.76
CA GLY A 118 -23.76 2.82 -3.46
C GLY A 118 -24.83 1.98 -2.78
N ILE A 119 -25.94 1.72 -3.49
CA ILE A 119 -27.04 0.89 -3.01
C ILE A 119 -26.52 -0.50 -2.64
N LEU A 120 -25.79 -1.15 -3.56
CA LEU A 120 -25.32 -2.51 -3.31
C LEU A 120 -24.33 -2.54 -2.15
N PHE A 121 -23.42 -1.57 -2.05
CA PHE A 121 -22.47 -1.49 -0.93
C PHE A 121 -23.18 -1.30 0.41
N GLN A 122 -24.20 -0.44 0.50
CA GLN A 122 -25.02 -0.30 1.71
C GLN A 122 -25.75 -1.60 2.06
N LYS A 123 -26.32 -2.30 1.07
CA LYS A 123 -26.93 -3.63 1.30
C LYS A 123 -25.92 -4.61 1.86
N MET A 124 -24.68 -4.61 1.36
CA MET A 124 -23.60 -5.44 1.89
C MET A 124 -23.24 -5.06 3.33
N GLN A 125 -23.11 -3.77 3.64
CA GLN A 125 -22.85 -3.28 5.00
C GLN A 125 -23.94 -3.67 6.00
N ASN A 126 -25.18 -3.83 5.53
CA ASN A 126 -26.29 -4.23 6.39
C ASN A 126 -26.25 -5.71 6.77
N ILE A 127 -25.80 -6.59 5.86
CA ILE A 127 -25.81 -8.04 6.08
C ILE A 127 -24.48 -8.58 6.61
N PHE A 128 -23.37 -7.88 6.33
CA PHE A 128 -22.03 -8.30 6.70
C PHE A 128 -21.38 -7.39 7.74
N VAL A 129 -20.51 -7.97 8.56
CA VAL A 129 -19.61 -7.18 9.42
C VAL A 129 -18.41 -6.76 8.57
N ILE A 130 -18.47 -5.56 8.02
CA ILE A 130 -17.46 -5.00 7.10
C ILE A 130 -16.54 -4.02 7.85
N PRO A 131 -15.21 -4.19 7.80
CA PRO A 131 -14.27 -3.16 8.26
C PRO A 131 -14.47 -1.85 7.50
N LYS A 132 -14.32 -0.69 8.15
CA LYS A 132 -14.41 0.64 7.51
C LYS A 132 -13.21 0.94 6.60
N ASN A 133 -13.00 0.13 5.56
CA ASN A 133 -11.88 0.18 4.61
C ASN A 133 -12.41 0.04 3.18
N LEU A 134 -13.27 0.97 2.74
CA LEU A 134 -13.80 0.96 1.37
C LEU A 134 -12.66 1.23 0.38
N GLU A 135 -12.46 0.32 -0.57
CA GLU A 135 -11.55 0.53 -1.69
C GLU A 135 -12.34 0.69 -2.98
N ILE A 136 -11.92 1.65 -3.79
CA ILE A 136 -12.58 1.99 -5.05
C ILE A 136 -11.55 1.93 -6.16
N SER A 137 -11.85 1.21 -7.23
CA SER A 137 -11.11 1.26 -8.48
C SER A 137 -11.96 1.94 -9.54
N TYR A 138 -11.46 2.98 -10.17
CA TYR A 138 -12.21 3.75 -11.18
C TYR A 138 -11.45 3.78 -12.50
N CYS A 139 -12.15 3.45 -13.58
CA CYS A 139 -11.62 3.49 -14.95
C CYS A 139 -11.98 4.80 -15.62
N THR A 140 -11.00 5.55 -16.14
CA THR A 140 -11.27 6.79 -16.89
C THR A 140 -11.73 6.53 -18.33
N ASP A 141 -11.46 5.35 -18.89
CA ASP A 141 -11.78 5.01 -20.29
C ASP A 141 -13.20 4.46 -20.50
N ILE A 142 -14.18 4.83 -19.66
CA ILE A 142 -15.56 4.32 -19.77
C ILE A 142 -16.20 4.91 -21.05
N LYS A 143 -16.23 4.12 -22.13
CA LYS A 143 -16.67 4.54 -23.47
C LYS A 143 -18.16 4.88 -23.61
N ASN A 144 -18.97 4.72 -22.57
CA ASN A 144 -20.42 4.82 -22.67
C ASN A 144 -20.95 6.22 -22.28
N LYS A 145 -20.96 7.15 -23.24
CA LYS A 145 -21.24 8.58 -23.04
C LYS A 145 -22.64 8.91 -22.45
N LYS A 146 -23.61 7.99 -22.48
CA LYS A 146 -24.99 8.29 -22.05
C LYS A 146 -25.22 8.16 -20.53
N ARG A 147 -24.33 7.50 -19.80
CA ARG A 147 -24.38 7.29 -18.32
C ARG A 147 -22.98 7.07 -17.74
N ALA A 148 -22.00 7.80 -18.26
CA ALA A 148 -20.63 7.66 -17.77
C ALA A 148 -20.59 8.14 -16.31
N ALA A 149 -20.21 7.24 -15.40
CA ALA A 149 -19.81 7.64 -14.07
C ALA A 149 -18.75 8.73 -14.19
N THR A 150 -18.86 9.80 -13.40
CA THR A 150 -17.84 10.85 -13.31
C THR A 150 -17.12 10.77 -11.96
N ILE A 151 -15.92 11.35 -11.89
CA ILE A 151 -15.20 11.48 -10.61
C ILE A 151 -15.96 12.39 -9.66
N GLU A 152 -16.56 13.46 -10.18
CA GLU A 152 -17.41 14.36 -9.39
C GLU A 152 -18.58 13.61 -8.74
N GLU A 153 -19.31 12.80 -9.51
CA GLU A 153 -20.40 11.99 -9.00
C GLU A 153 -19.92 10.98 -7.94
N LEU A 154 -18.74 10.38 -8.15
CA LEU A 154 -18.15 9.43 -7.22
C LEU A 154 -17.84 10.09 -5.89
N LEU A 155 -17.16 11.24 -5.93
CA LEU A 155 -16.70 11.95 -4.74
C LEU A 155 -17.84 12.66 -4.01
N SER A 156 -18.91 13.03 -4.72
CA SER A 156 -20.11 13.64 -4.14
C SER A 156 -21.10 12.62 -3.56
N ASN A 157 -20.90 11.32 -3.81
CA ASN A 157 -21.79 10.29 -3.29
C ASN A 157 -21.48 10.00 -1.80
N PRO A 158 -22.43 10.21 -0.87
CA PRO A 158 -22.19 10.10 0.58
C PRO A 158 -21.85 8.67 1.04
N VAL A 159 -22.19 7.65 0.24
CA VAL A 159 -21.83 6.27 0.52
C VAL A 159 -20.37 5.99 0.18
N MET A 160 -19.88 6.66 -0.86
CA MET A 160 -18.55 6.44 -1.44
C MET A 160 -17.52 7.43 -0.91
N GLU A 161 -17.93 8.58 -0.37
CA GLU A 161 -17.04 9.66 0.09
C GLU A 161 -15.99 9.18 1.12
N ASN A 162 -16.32 8.18 1.94
CA ASN A 162 -15.52 7.67 3.06
C ASN A 162 -14.60 6.52 2.66
N TRP A 163 -14.05 6.60 1.45
CA TRP A 163 -13.08 5.65 0.93
C TRP A 163 -11.75 5.73 1.69
N LYS A 164 -11.11 4.57 1.80
CA LYS A 164 -9.75 4.44 2.34
C LYS A 164 -8.70 4.39 1.23
N LYS A 165 -9.05 3.77 0.10
CA LYS A 165 -8.19 3.69 -1.07
C LYS A 165 -8.95 4.00 -2.35
N LEU A 166 -8.39 4.87 -3.17
CA LEU A 166 -8.87 5.18 -4.51
C LEU A 166 -7.77 4.85 -5.52
N SER A 167 -8.06 3.94 -6.45
CA SER A 167 -7.20 3.57 -7.55
C SER A 167 -7.81 4.02 -8.88
N ILE A 168 -7.15 4.93 -9.59
CA ILE A 168 -7.58 5.38 -10.91
C ILE A 168 -6.75 4.67 -11.97
N TYR A 169 -7.38 4.16 -13.02
CA TYR A 169 -6.67 3.55 -14.16
C TYR A 169 -7.35 3.91 -15.48
N GLY A 170 -6.65 3.66 -16.58
CA GLY A 170 -7.11 4.02 -17.93
C GLY A 170 -5.99 4.70 -18.71
N LYS A 171 -6.33 5.32 -19.85
CA LYS A 171 -5.33 5.96 -20.70
C LYS A 171 -4.87 7.30 -20.12
N LYS A 172 -5.81 8.18 -19.78
CA LYS A 172 -5.53 9.54 -19.31
C LYS A 172 -6.49 9.94 -18.19
N ILE A 173 -6.12 10.95 -17.42
CA ILE A 173 -7.01 11.66 -16.49
C ILE A 173 -6.92 13.17 -16.78
N SER A 174 -8.03 13.89 -16.61
CA SER A 174 -8.06 15.35 -16.75
C SER A 174 -7.44 16.02 -15.52
N SER A 175 -6.99 17.28 -15.69
CA SER A 175 -6.50 18.08 -14.58
C SER A 175 -7.61 18.41 -13.58
N GLU A 176 -8.85 18.57 -14.07
CA GLU A 176 -10.04 18.88 -13.29
C GLU A 176 -10.40 17.72 -12.36
N ASP A 177 -10.51 16.50 -12.91
CA ASP A 177 -10.78 15.28 -12.11
C ASP A 177 -9.68 15.06 -11.06
N LEU A 178 -8.42 15.30 -11.45
CA LEU A 178 -7.29 15.14 -10.56
C LEU A 178 -7.32 16.17 -9.42
N LYS A 179 -7.64 17.44 -9.70
CA LYS A 179 -7.85 18.47 -8.66
C LYS A 179 -8.94 18.06 -7.67
N MET A 180 -10.08 17.56 -8.16
CA MET A 180 -11.15 17.06 -7.29
C MET A 180 -10.65 15.96 -6.36
N ILE A 181 -9.88 14.99 -6.88
CA ILE A 181 -9.30 13.92 -6.06
C ILE A 181 -8.31 14.48 -5.03
N MET A 182 -7.39 15.36 -5.44
CA MET A 182 -6.37 15.93 -4.55
C MET A 182 -6.98 16.75 -3.42
N ASN A 183 -8.12 17.42 -3.65
CA ASN A 183 -8.85 18.15 -2.61
C ASN A 183 -9.42 17.24 -1.52
N THR A 184 -9.44 15.93 -1.74
CA THR A 184 -9.87 14.97 -0.73
C THR A 184 -8.71 14.33 0.04
N ALA A 185 -7.48 14.79 -0.19
CA ALA A 185 -6.29 14.20 0.41
C ALA A 185 -6.28 14.31 1.93
N THR A 186 -6.00 13.21 2.60
CA THR A 186 -5.77 13.15 4.04
C THR A 186 -4.75 12.07 4.37
N SER A 187 -4.11 12.17 5.53
CA SER A 187 -3.18 11.16 6.07
C SER A 187 -3.82 9.82 6.43
N LYS A 188 -5.11 9.62 6.14
CA LYS A 188 -5.84 8.35 6.32
C LYS A 188 -6.18 7.66 5.00
N ARG A 189 -5.92 8.32 3.87
CA ARG A 189 -6.31 7.89 2.53
C ARG A 189 -5.11 7.45 1.71
N THR A 190 -5.32 6.45 0.87
CA THR A 190 -4.38 5.96 -0.14
C THR A 190 -4.86 6.33 -1.52
N PHE A 191 -3.98 6.91 -2.33
CA PHE A 191 -4.25 7.22 -3.72
C PHE A 191 -3.30 6.45 -4.64
N GLU A 192 -3.83 5.82 -5.68
CA GLU A 192 -3.03 5.16 -6.71
C GLU A 192 -3.48 5.64 -8.09
N SER A 193 -2.63 6.40 -8.76
CA SER A 193 -2.81 6.75 -10.16
C SER A 193 -2.08 5.73 -11.04
N LYS A 194 -2.84 4.84 -11.67
CA LYS A 194 -2.40 3.81 -12.63
C LYS A 194 -2.79 4.17 -14.06
N VAL A 195 -3.06 5.46 -14.33
CA VAL A 195 -3.32 5.90 -15.71
C VAL A 195 -2.03 5.89 -16.52
N GLY A 196 -2.17 5.74 -17.84
CA GLY A 196 -1.05 5.79 -18.77
C GLY A 196 -0.39 7.16 -18.85
N GLU A 197 -1.18 8.23 -18.77
CA GLU A 197 -0.73 9.62 -18.88
C GLU A 197 -1.40 10.53 -17.84
N MET A 198 -0.57 11.26 -17.11
CA MET A 198 -0.97 12.38 -16.25
C MET A 198 -0.73 13.71 -16.97
N PRO A 199 -1.48 14.78 -16.66
CA PRO A 199 -1.19 16.12 -17.19
C PRO A 199 0.21 16.58 -16.74
N LEU A 200 1.07 16.96 -17.68
CA LEU A 200 2.49 17.21 -17.41
C LEU A 200 2.76 18.50 -16.64
N ASP A 201 1.87 19.48 -16.78
CA ASP A 201 1.86 20.78 -16.12
C ASP A 201 0.98 20.78 -14.86
N PHE A 202 0.56 19.61 -14.39
CA PHE A 202 -0.26 19.50 -13.19
C PHE A 202 0.50 19.99 -11.95
N GLU A 203 -0.16 20.79 -11.14
CA GLU A 203 0.37 21.26 -9.87
C GLU A 203 -0.77 21.32 -8.85
N HIS A 204 -0.51 20.85 -7.63
CA HIS A 204 -1.49 20.89 -6.55
C HIS A 204 -0.82 20.78 -5.17
N GLU A 205 -1.17 21.68 -4.26
CA GLU A 205 -0.61 21.71 -2.89
C GLU A 205 -0.86 20.42 -2.08
N ASN A 206 -1.90 19.66 -2.44
CA ASN A 206 -2.31 18.44 -1.76
C ASN A 206 -1.78 17.15 -2.41
N ALA A 207 -1.00 17.25 -3.49
CA ALA A 207 -0.48 16.10 -4.24
C ALA A 207 0.18 15.04 -3.34
N PHE A 208 0.96 15.46 -2.34
CA PHE A 208 1.70 14.54 -1.48
C PHE A 208 1.15 14.43 -0.06
N LYS A 209 -0.14 14.75 0.16
CA LYS A 209 -0.78 14.72 1.49
C LYS A 209 -1.57 13.43 1.79
N PHE A 210 -1.54 12.44 0.89
CA PHE A 210 -2.05 11.09 1.17
C PHE A 210 -1.11 10.32 2.11
N TRP A 211 -1.64 9.27 2.74
CA TRP A 211 -0.81 8.35 3.52
C TRP A 211 0.12 7.53 2.62
N ILE A 212 -0.45 6.98 1.55
CA ILE A 212 0.26 6.27 0.49
C ILE A 212 -0.20 6.86 -0.84
N GLN A 213 0.76 7.19 -1.69
CA GLN A 213 0.54 7.72 -3.03
C GLN A 213 1.43 6.98 -4.04
N ASP A 214 0.82 6.35 -5.04
CA ASP A 214 1.52 5.69 -6.16
C ASP A 214 1.15 6.40 -7.47
N TYR A 215 2.15 6.99 -8.12
CA TYR A 215 2.00 7.65 -9.41
C TYR A 215 2.72 6.83 -10.49
N HIS A 216 1.93 6.20 -11.36
CA HIS A 216 2.45 5.43 -12.48
C HIS A 216 3.07 6.32 -13.56
N ASP A 217 2.42 7.45 -13.87
CA ASP A 217 3.04 8.55 -14.61
C ASP A 217 3.35 9.71 -13.65
N ALA A 218 4.62 9.86 -13.32
CA ALA A 218 5.15 10.86 -12.39
C ALA A 218 6.01 11.92 -13.12
N ARG A 219 5.91 12.04 -14.45
CA ARG A 219 6.70 13.01 -15.24
C ARG A 219 6.36 14.47 -14.95
N TRP A 220 5.17 14.72 -14.38
CA TRP A 220 4.72 16.03 -13.94
C TRP A 220 5.33 16.45 -12.59
N VAL A 221 5.83 15.49 -11.81
CA VAL A 221 6.41 15.74 -10.48
C VAL A 221 7.78 16.40 -10.64
N LYS A 222 7.98 17.52 -9.95
CA LYS A 222 9.25 18.25 -9.89
C LYS A 222 10.05 17.75 -8.69
N ILE A 223 11.38 17.87 -8.73
CA ILE A 223 12.21 17.41 -7.59
C ILE A 223 11.93 18.24 -6.34
N GLU A 224 11.54 19.51 -6.54
CA GLU A 224 11.18 20.49 -5.53
C GLU A 224 10.01 20.02 -4.66
N ASP A 225 9.05 19.30 -5.26
CA ASP A 225 7.90 18.73 -4.54
C ASP A 225 8.37 17.74 -3.45
N LEU A 226 9.50 17.06 -3.68
CA LEU A 226 10.01 16.05 -2.75
C LEU A 226 10.68 16.67 -1.52
N TYR A 227 11.30 17.85 -1.65
CA TYR A 227 11.91 18.56 -0.52
C TYR A 227 10.86 19.00 0.53
N GLY A 228 9.62 19.20 0.09
CA GLY A 228 8.47 19.55 0.92
C GLY A 228 7.80 18.37 1.63
N LEU A 229 8.21 17.13 1.39
CA LEU A 229 7.58 15.96 2.02
C LEU A 229 7.72 15.99 3.53
N ARG A 230 6.62 15.76 4.24
CA ARG A 230 6.52 15.72 5.70
C ARG A 230 5.56 14.61 6.13
N ASN A 231 5.46 14.36 7.44
CA ASN A 231 4.44 13.50 8.05
C ASN A 231 4.51 12.01 7.69
N LEU A 232 5.72 11.50 7.43
CA LEU A 232 5.94 10.06 7.22
C LEU A 232 5.12 9.43 6.07
N VAL A 233 4.77 10.23 5.06
CA VAL A 233 4.05 9.75 3.87
C VAL A 233 4.83 8.67 3.12
N HIS A 234 4.12 7.91 2.30
CA HIS A 234 4.68 6.83 1.49
C HIS A 234 4.48 7.11 0.00
N VAL A 235 5.59 7.22 -0.75
CA VAL A 235 5.54 7.71 -2.12
C VAL A 235 6.13 6.69 -3.08
N VAL A 236 5.39 6.32 -4.13
CA VAL A 236 5.92 5.60 -5.29
C VAL A 236 5.84 6.49 -6.52
N LEU A 237 6.99 6.77 -7.13
CA LEU A 237 7.10 7.48 -8.39
C LEU A 237 7.64 6.52 -9.42
N ARG A 238 6.84 6.19 -10.43
CA ARG A 238 7.26 5.27 -11.50
C ARG A 238 7.91 6.04 -12.64
N ARG A 239 7.20 6.27 -13.73
CA ARG A 239 7.75 7.00 -14.88
C ARG A 239 8.01 8.47 -14.51
N ASN A 240 9.26 8.86 -14.26
CA ASN A 240 9.67 10.22 -13.91
C ASN A 240 10.84 10.71 -14.78
N LEU A 241 11.20 11.99 -14.63
CA LEU A 241 12.24 12.68 -15.41
C LEU A 241 13.45 13.12 -14.57
N PHE A 242 13.61 12.61 -13.35
CA PHE A 242 14.69 13.07 -12.49
C PHE A 242 16.07 12.76 -13.09
N THR A 243 17.04 13.63 -12.91
CA THR A 243 18.44 13.38 -13.30
C THR A 243 19.21 12.67 -12.18
N HIS A 244 20.43 12.20 -12.47
CA HIS A 244 21.31 11.65 -11.43
C HIS A 244 21.65 12.70 -10.38
N GLU A 245 21.99 13.91 -10.83
CA GLU A 245 22.32 15.05 -9.95
C GLU A 245 21.14 15.44 -9.06
N GLN A 246 19.92 15.50 -9.60
CA GLN A 246 18.73 15.78 -8.79
C GLN A 246 18.51 14.75 -7.69
N LEU A 247 18.73 13.46 -7.98
CA LEU A 247 18.61 12.41 -6.97
C LEU A 247 19.73 12.47 -5.94
N LYS A 248 20.98 12.76 -6.35
CA LYS A 248 22.10 12.99 -5.43
C LYS A 248 21.79 14.16 -4.49
N SER A 249 21.37 15.30 -5.02
CA SER A 249 20.97 16.47 -4.24
C SER A 249 19.81 16.15 -3.28
N PHE A 250 18.81 15.40 -3.74
CA PHE A 250 17.69 15.00 -2.90
C PHE A 250 18.09 14.09 -1.75
N VAL A 251 18.93 13.08 -2.01
CA VAL A 251 19.46 12.18 -0.97
C VAL A 251 20.29 12.98 0.03
N ASN A 252 21.19 13.85 -0.43
CA ASN A 252 22.00 14.70 0.45
C ASN A 252 21.13 15.61 1.32
N TYR A 253 20.11 16.25 0.75
CA TYR A 253 19.16 17.04 1.53
C TYR A 253 18.45 16.19 2.58
N TRP A 254 17.96 15.00 2.22
CA TRP A 254 17.22 14.12 3.13
C TRP A 254 18.07 13.62 4.30
N VAL A 255 19.35 13.29 4.06
CA VAL A 255 20.31 12.87 5.10
C VAL A 255 20.58 14.01 6.09
N ASN A 256 20.70 15.24 5.59
CA ASN A 256 20.98 16.44 6.38
C ASN A 256 19.74 17.10 7.01
N SER A 257 18.54 16.66 6.64
CA SER A 257 17.28 17.22 7.12
C SER A 257 17.02 16.89 8.60
N ASP A 258 16.59 17.89 9.37
CA ASP A 258 16.20 17.75 10.77
C ASP A 258 14.77 17.21 10.95
N VAL A 259 14.05 16.91 9.87
CA VAL A 259 12.66 16.43 9.89
C VAL A 259 12.51 15.03 9.30
N ASP A 260 11.61 14.25 9.89
CA ASP A 260 11.13 12.98 9.32
C ASP A 260 10.25 13.23 8.07
N MET A 261 10.89 13.33 6.90
CA MET A 261 10.22 13.70 5.64
C MET A 261 9.18 12.67 5.17
N PHE A 262 9.52 11.38 5.18
CA PHE A 262 8.68 10.30 4.67
C PHE A 262 8.93 8.99 5.41
N GLY A 263 7.97 8.07 5.35
CA GLY A 263 8.13 6.71 5.87
C GLY A 263 9.02 5.89 4.94
N TRP A 264 8.71 5.95 3.64
CA TRP A 264 9.57 5.48 2.56
C TRP A 264 9.21 6.19 1.26
N ILE A 265 10.18 6.34 0.36
CA ILE A 265 9.95 6.76 -1.03
C ILE A 265 10.63 5.78 -1.98
N GLN A 266 9.90 5.39 -3.01
CA GLN A 266 10.38 4.53 -4.07
C GLN A 266 10.33 5.29 -5.41
N ILE A 267 11.46 5.38 -6.09
CA ILE A 267 11.62 6.08 -7.36
C ILE A 267 12.12 5.07 -8.40
N GLN A 268 11.28 4.73 -9.37
CA GLN A 268 11.68 3.88 -10.49
C GLN A 268 12.39 4.68 -11.57
N ARG A 269 13.28 4.03 -12.31
CA ARG A 269 14.13 4.68 -13.30
C ARG A 269 14.07 3.92 -14.62
N ILE A 270 14.11 4.67 -15.71
CA ILE A 270 14.28 4.10 -17.05
C ILE A 270 15.74 3.69 -17.25
N VAL A 271 16.66 4.56 -16.82
CA VAL A 271 18.12 4.37 -16.92
C VAL A 271 18.69 3.91 -15.58
N ARG A 272 19.71 3.08 -15.61
CA ARG A 272 20.40 2.59 -14.41
C ARG A 272 20.93 3.78 -13.59
N LEU A 273 20.69 3.77 -12.28
CA LEU A 273 21.25 4.77 -11.37
C LEU A 273 22.76 4.54 -11.21
N ASP A 274 23.55 5.61 -11.31
CA ASP A 274 24.90 5.63 -10.75
C ASP A 274 24.79 5.75 -9.22
N PHE A 275 24.64 4.59 -8.58
CA PHE A 275 24.41 4.50 -7.14
C PHE A 275 25.60 5.03 -6.33
N GLU A 276 26.83 4.78 -6.80
CA GLU A 276 28.04 5.18 -6.09
C GLU A 276 28.15 6.71 -6.05
N ASN A 277 27.83 7.40 -7.15
CA ASN A 277 27.79 8.86 -7.18
C ASN A 277 26.69 9.42 -6.24
N VAL A 278 25.55 8.75 -6.11
CA VAL A 278 24.45 9.21 -5.23
C VAL A 278 24.82 9.17 -3.75
N VAL A 279 25.62 8.18 -3.34
CA VAL A 279 26.04 8.02 -1.93
C VAL A 279 27.43 8.59 -1.65
N ASP A 280 28.09 9.13 -2.66
CA ASP A 280 29.41 9.73 -2.57
C ASP A 280 29.43 10.88 -1.55
N GLY A 281 30.46 10.88 -0.71
CA GLY A 281 30.63 11.83 0.40
C GLY A 281 29.81 11.51 1.66
N LEU A 282 28.93 10.50 1.65
CA LEU A 282 28.20 10.10 2.86
C LEU A 282 29.02 9.16 3.74
N ILE A 283 28.83 9.27 5.06
CA ILE A 283 29.43 8.36 6.04
C ILE A 283 28.48 7.20 6.25
N GLY A 284 28.90 5.98 6.00
CA GLY A 284 27.99 4.86 6.14
C GLY A 284 28.58 3.51 5.81
N LEU A 285 27.72 2.51 5.89
CA LEU A 285 28.00 1.12 5.66
C LEU A 285 27.40 0.69 4.33
N GLN A 286 28.25 0.22 3.42
CA GLN A 286 27.84 -0.30 2.12
C GLN A 286 27.57 -1.81 2.23
N GLY A 287 26.52 -2.26 1.55
CA GLY A 287 26.24 -3.66 1.29
C GLY A 287 25.82 -3.86 -0.16
N SER A 288 26.16 -4.99 -0.76
CA SER A 288 25.83 -5.21 -2.16
C SER A 288 25.75 -6.69 -2.51
N ASP A 289 24.66 -7.08 -3.17
CA ASP A 289 24.55 -8.37 -3.82
C ASP A 289 24.44 -8.21 -5.35
N LEU A 290 24.19 -9.29 -6.09
CA LEU A 290 24.08 -9.24 -7.56
C LEU A 290 22.92 -8.36 -8.06
N ASN A 291 21.86 -8.19 -7.27
CA ASN A 291 20.60 -7.57 -7.65
C ASN A 291 20.32 -6.26 -6.88
N SER A 292 21.05 -5.97 -5.82
CA SER A 292 20.84 -4.82 -4.95
C SER A 292 22.15 -4.08 -4.63
N ARG A 293 22.01 -2.79 -4.40
CA ARG A 293 23.03 -1.94 -3.76
C ARG A 293 22.39 -1.30 -2.54
N LEU A 294 23.02 -1.41 -1.40
CA LEU A 294 22.54 -0.88 -0.13
C LEU A 294 23.58 0.04 0.47
N PHE A 295 23.12 1.17 1.01
CA PHE A 295 23.93 2.06 1.82
C PHE A 295 23.14 2.44 3.06
N LEU A 296 23.73 2.24 4.23
CA LEU A 296 23.16 2.56 5.53
C LEU A 296 23.96 3.71 6.14
N THR A 297 23.28 4.74 6.63
CA THR A 297 23.92 5.94 7.19
C THR A 297 23.10 6.51 8.35
N LEU A 298 23.67 7.44 9.12
CA LEU A 298 22.91 8.25 10.07
C LEU A 298 22.61 9.61 9.49
N SER A 299 21.49 10.19 9.93
CA SER A 299 21.20 11.59 9.68
C SER A 299 22.21 12.49 10.39
N GLU A 300 22.69 13.52 9.69
CA GLU A 300 23.63 14.52 10.21
C GLU A 300 22.96 15.54 11.17
N SER A 301 21.63 15.60 11.17
CA SER A 301 20.84 16.57 11.96
C SER A 301 19.84 15.88 12.90
N PRO A 302 20.29 15.13 13.93
CA PRO A 302 19.40 14.29 14.73
C PRO A 302 18.47 15.05 15.69
N LYS A 303 18.67 16.35 15.91
CA LYS A 303 18.06 17.09 17.05
C LYS A 303 16.53 17.08 17.07
N LYS A 304 15.87 17.03 15.91
CA LYS A 304 14.39 17.06 15.80
C LYS A 304 13.81 15.82 15.11
N ARG A 305 14.66 14.91 14.64
CA ARG A 305 14.27 13.75 13.85
C ARG A 305 14.25 12.50 14.73
N ARG A 306 13.15 11.74 14.70
CA ARG A 306 13.06 10.48 15.46
C ARG A 306 13.76 9.33 14.72
N LYS A 307 13.65 9.27 13.40
CA LYS A 307 14.22 8.19 12.59
C LYS A 307 15.57 8.58 12.00
N THR A 308 16.63 8.39 12.77
CA THR A 308 17.99 8.82 12.42
C THR A 308 18.77 7.82 11.59
N MET A 309 18.39 6.54 11.56
CA MET A 309 19.04 5.54 10.72
C MET A 309 18.37 5.50 9.34
N LEU A 310 19.16 5.64 8.29
CA LEU A 310 18.70 5.83 6.92
C LEU A 310 19.19 4.68 6.04
N SER A 311 18.30 4.12 5.22
CA SER A 311 18.66 3.15 4.20
C SER A 311 18.42 3.71 2.80
N ILE A 312 19.45 3.62 1.97
CA ILE A 312 19.41 3.94 0.55
C ILE A 312 19.64 2.63 -0.19
N ASP A 313 18.57 2.05 -0.73
CA ASP A 313 18.60 0.80 -1.48
C ASP A 313 18.35 1.07 -2.96
N TYR A 314 19.12 0.43 -3.82
CA TYR A 314 18.91 0.45 -5.25
C TYR A 314 18.80 -0.98 -5.80
N ASN A 315 17.60 -1.32 -6.23
CA ASN A 315 17.33 -2.57 -6.94
C ASN A 315 17.76 -2.44 -8.41
N VAL A 316 18.82 -3.17 -8.79
CA VAL A 316 19.41 -3.11 -10.14
C VAL A 316 18.46 -3.67 -11.19
N ARG A 317 17.75 -4.77 -10.88
CA ARG A 317 16.83 -5.46 -11.80
C ARG A 317 15.61 -4.61 -12.14
N HIS A 318 15.03 -3.98 -11.13
CA HIS A 318 13.84 -3.14 -11.27
C HIS A 318 14.16 -1.66 -11.48
N LYS A 319 15.46 -1.30 -11.49
CA LYS A 319 15.95 0.08 -11.61
C LYS A 319 15.23 1.01 -10.65
N SER A 320 15.18 0.63 -9.38
CA SER A 320 14.35 1.30 -8.38
C SER A 320 15.18 1.73 -7.19
N LEU A 321 15.20 3.03 -6.90
CA LEU A 321 15.76 3.60 -5.68
C LEU A 321 14.68 3.56 -4.59
N LEU A 322 15.01 3.05 -3.41
CA LEU A 322 14.16 2.98 -2.24
C LEU A 322 14.89 3.66 -1.07
N LEU A 323 14.28 4.70 -0.53
CA LEU A 323 14.79 5.41 0.64
C LEU A 323 13.86 5.14 1.82
N MET A 324 14.42 4.73 2.95
CA MET A 324 13.64 4.45 4.17
C MET A 324 14.35 5.01 5.41
N ALA A 325 13.56 5.42 6.38
CA ALA A 325 14.05 5.92 7.67
C ALA A 325 13.55 5.03 8.81
N TRP A 326 14.46 4.75 9.73
CA TRP A 326 14.28 3.87 10.88
C TRP A 326 14.71 4.57 12.16
N ASP A 327 14.05 4.20 13.25
CA ASP A 327 14.48 4.58 14.59
C ASP A 327 15.72 3.75 14.94
N ILE A 328 16.81 4.40 15.33
CA ILE A 328 18.10 3.73 15.62
C ILE A 328 17.99 2.72 16.77
N ASN A 329 17.04 2.92 17.69
CA ASN A 329 16.82 2.02 18.82
C ASN A 329 15.92 0.84 18.46
N LYS A 330 15.37 0.81 17.25
CA LYS A 330 14.56 -0.31 16.75
C LYS A 330 15.43 -1.23 15.91
N LYS A 331 15.20 -2.54 16.06
CA LYS A 331 15.85 -3.56 15.24
C LYS A 331 15.56 -3.30 13.76
N TYR A 332 16.61 -3.15 12.94
CA TYR A 332 16.46 -3.08 11.49
C TYR A 332 16.17 -4.48 10.95
N THR A 333 14.96 -4.69 10.44
CA THR A 333 14.52 -5.99 9.90
C THR A 333 13.96 -5.80 8.50
N PRO A 334 14.84 -5.65 7.49
CA PRO A 334 14.39 -5.45 6.10
C PRO A 334 13.73 -6.71 5.51
N SER A 335 14.03 -7.90 6.05
CA SER A 335 13.41 -9.16 5.63
C SER A 335 12.37 -9.66 6.64
N LYS A 336 11.45 -10.50 6.17
CA LYS A 336 10.58 -11.30 7.06
C LYS A 336 11.31 -12.52 7.63
N ASN A 337 12.45 -12.89 7.05
CA ASN A 337 13.30 -13.99 7.50
C ASN A 337 14.25 -13.48 8.59
N GLU A 338 14.11 -14.02 9.80
CA GLU A 338 14.95 -13.62 10.94
C GLU A 338 16.43 -13.93 10.73
N GLU A 339 16.75 -15.02 10.01
CA GLU A 339 18.13 -15.40 9.72
C GLU A 339 18.82 -14.37 8.81
N GLU A 340 18.11 -13.89 7.79
CA GLU A 340 18.58 -12.82 6.91
C GLU A 340 18.75 -11.49 7.65
N ASN A 341 18.04 -11.30 8.76
CA ASN A 341 18.12 -10.08 9.57
C ASN A 341 19.31 -10.07 10.53
N LYS A 342 19.95 -11.21 10.81
CA LYS A 342 21.09 -11.29 11.77
C LYS A 342 22.24 -10.35 11.40
N LYS A 343 22.54 -10.22 10.10
CA LYS A 343 23.58 -9.31 9.59
C LYS A 343 23.29 -7.82 9.81
N PHE A 344 22.09 -7.47 10.29
CA PHE A 344 21.70 -6.09 10.53
C PHE A 344 21.58 -5.74 12.03
N GLU A 345 21.80 -6.69 12.94
CA GLU A 345 21.54 -6.49 14.39
C GLU A 345 22.33 -5.34 15.01
N ASN A 346 23.58 -5.17 14.58
CA ASN A 346 24.50 -4.19 15.16
C ASN A 346 24.67 -2.92 14.30
N VAL A 347 23.88 -2.76 13.23
CA VAL A 347 24.07 -1.65 12.28
C VAL A 347 23.99 -0.28 12.97
N GLY A 348 23.03 -0.07 13.88
CA GLY A 348 22.92 1.20 14.60
C GLY A 348 24.18 1.55 15.40
N MET A 349 24.79 0.56 16.05
CA MET A 349 26.05 0.73 16.79
C MET A 349 27.22 0.97 15.84
N VAL A 350 27.35 0.17 14.78
CA VAL A 350 28.38 0.33 13.74
C VAL A 350 28.35 1.74 13.15
N LEU A 351 27.17 2.22 12.74
CA LEU A 351 27.04 3.56 12.18
C LEU A 351 27.41 4.65 13.21
N THR A 352 27.03 4.47 14.48
CA THR A 352 27.41 5.40 15.56
C THR A 352 28.94 5.49 15.71
N LEU A 353 29.64 4.35 15.66
CA LEU A 353 31.10 4.29 15.72
C LEU A 353 31.75 4.94 14.48
N LEU A 354 31.19 4.72 13.28
CA LEU A 354 31.68 5.33 12.04
C LEU A 354 31.58 6.86 12.07
N HIS A 355 30.45 7.42 12.51
CA HIS A 355 30.32 8.87 12.63
C HIS A 355 31.25 9.45 13.71
N LYS A 356 31.43 8.76 14.84
CA LYS A 356 32.41 9.16 15.88
C LYS A 356 33.83 9.17 15.32
N LYS A 357 34.22 8.13 14.58
CA LYS A 357 35.53 8.03 13.93
C LYS A 357 35.73 9.20 12.97
N LYS A 358 34.77 9.45 12.08
CA LYS A 358 34.88 10.54 11.10
C LYS A 358 35.00 11.92 11.78
N LYS A 359 34.23 12.17 12.83
CA LYS A 359 34.35 13.41 13.62
C LYS A 359 35.76 13.60 14.21
N LEU A 360 36.39 12.53 14.70
CA LEU A 360 37.78 12.60 15.19
C LEU A 360 38.77 12.84 14.05
N GLU A 361 38.56 12.21 12.88
CA GLU A 361 39.40 12.44 11.70
C GLU A 361 39.34 13.89 11.24
N ASP A 362 38.16 14.50 11.21
CA ASP A 362 37.98 15.90 10.81
C ASP A 362 38.61 16.86 11.83
N LEU A 363 38.46 16.60 13.14
CA LEU A 363 39.12 17.39 14.19
C LEU A 363 40.64 17.28 14.15
N ARG A 364 41.16 16.09 13.79
CA ARG A 364 42.60 15.82 13.69
C ARG A 364 43.28 16.66 12.59
N GLU A 365 42.58 16.98 11.51
CA GLU A 365 43.13 17.79 10.42
C GLU A 365 43.57 19.19 10.90
N VAL A 366 42.88 19.75 11.90
CA VAL A 366 43.10 21.10 12.42
C VAL A 366 43.74 21.16 13.82
N ALA A 367 44.08 20.01 14.40
CA ALA A 367 44.59 19.90 15.78
C ALA A 367 46.11 20.10 15.90
N SER A 368 46.59 20.42 17.12
CA SER A 368 48.02 20.44 17.45
C SER A 368 48.62 19.02 17.46
N GLU A 369 49.94 18.92 17.45
CA GLU A 369 50.63 17.62 17.33
C GLU A 369 50.34 16.69 18.52
N GLU A 370 50.28 17.24 19.74
CA GLU A 370 49.93 16.47 20.94
C GLU A 370 48.49 15.96 20.88
N ALA A 371 47.56 16.81 20.45
CA ALA A 371 46.15 16.44 20.30
C ALA A 371 45.94 15.42 19.16
N ARG A 372 46.76 15.44 18.11
CA ARG A 372 46.74 14.46 17.03
C ARG A 372 47.11 13.06 17.51
N MET A 373 48.08 12.94 18.41
CA MET A 373 48.49 11.65 18.98
C MET A 373 47.33 11.01 19.76
N GLU A 374 46.69 11.76 20.65
CA GLU A 374 45.52 11.29 21.41
C GLU A 374 44.34 10.92 20.48
N MET A 375 44.09 11.72 19.44
CA MET A 375 43.04 11.41 18.46
C MET A 375 43.35 10.14 17.67
N ASN A 376 44.61 9.88 17.31
CA ASN A 376 45.01 8.66 16.61
C ASN A 376 44.80 7.41 17.47
N GLU A 377 45.12 7.47 18.76
CA GLU A 377 44.83 6.38 19.70
C GLU A 377 43.33 6.10 19.77
N ASN A 378 42.51 7.14 19.92
CA ASN A 378 41.05 7.01 19.94
C ASN A 378 40.48 6.46 18.62
N ILE A 379 40.99 6.89 17.47
CA ILE A 379 40.61 6.36 16.14
C ILE A 379 40.95 4.86 16.05
N ASN A 380 42.14 4.46 16.50
CA ASN A 380 42.56 3.06 16.49
C ASN A 380 41.67 2.19 17.40
N CYS A 381 41.28 2.69 18.58
CA CYS A 381 40.32 2.02 19.45
C CYS A 381 38.94 1.84 18.76
N LEU A 382 38.47 2.86 18.03
CA LEU A 382 37.22 2.76 17.28
C LEU A 382 37.32 1.75 16.12
N ILE A 383 38.46 1.67 15.43
CA ILE A 383 38.71 0.69 14.37
C ILE A 383 38.73 -0.74 14.94
N ALA A 384 39.35 -0.94 16.11
CA ALA A 384 39.35 -2.23 16.80
C ALA A 384 37.91 -2.65 17.16
N ALA A 385 37.13 -1.74 17.76
CA ALA A 385 35.72 -1.99 18.08
C ALA A 385 34.87 -2.28 16.83
N LEU A 386 35.10 -1.58 15.72
CA LEU A 386 34.42 -1.86 14.45
C LEU A 386 34.76 -3.24 13.88
N SER A 387 36.00 -3.69 14.06
CA SER A 387 36.45 -5.03 13.64
C SER A 387 35.72 -6.14 14.41
N GLU A 388 35.39 -5.94 15.68
CA GLU A 388 34.58 -6.88 16.48
C GLU A 388 33.16 -7.08 15.89
N PHE A 389 32.67 -6.09 15.15
CA PHE A 389 31.41 -6.17 14.40
C PHE A 389 31.58 -6.63 12.95
N ASN A 390 32.72 -7.23 12.59
CA ASN A 390 33.02 -7.68 11.22
C ASN A 390 32.94 -6.57 10.16
N VAL A 391 33.25 -5.33 10.53
CA VAL A 391 33.34 -4.20 9.61
C VAL A 391 34.70 -4.17 8.96
N ILE A 392 34.74 -4.02 7.63
CA ILE A 392 35.96 -4.04 6.81
C ILE A 392 36.06 -2.72 6.04
N PHE A 393 37.28 -2.17 5.98
CA PHE A 393 37.61 -0.99 5.19
C PHE A 393 38.37 -1.43 3.93
N MET A 394 37.78 -1.25 2.74
CA MET A 394 38.40 -1.62 1.45
C MET A 394 38.29 -0.47 0.46
N ASN A 395 39.42 0.01 -0.08
CA ASN A 395 39.46 1.05 -1.12
C ASN A 395 38.60 2.30 -0.80
N GLY A 396 38.65 2.77 0.45
CA GLY A 396 37.86 3.92 0.92
C GLY A 396 36.39 3.61 1.24
N LYS A 397 35.94 2.37 1.06
CA LYS A 397 34.58 1.92 1.36
C LYS A 397 34.54 1.17 2.68
N VAL A 398 33.45 1.34 3.42
CA VAL A 398 33.17 0.62 4.67
C VAL A 398 32.09 -0.42 4.38
N THR A 399 32.38 -1.69 4.58
CA THR A 399 31.46 -2.81 4.34
C THR A 399 31.35 -3.70 5.58
N HIS A 400 30.33 -4.54 5.64
CA HIS A 400 30.18 -5.59 6.64
C HIS A 400 30.48 -6.94 5.98
N GLN A 401 31.23 -7.83 6.65
CA GLN A 401 31.64 -9.12 6.09
C GLN A 401 30.46 -10.02 5.66
N LEU A 402 29.28 -9.83 6.26
CA LEU A 402 28.06 -10.56 5.95
C LEU A 402 27.21 -9.94 4.82
N PHE A 403 27.66 -8.86 4.18
CA PHE A 403 26.94 -8.19 3.09
C PHE A 403 27.37 -8.61 1.70
#